data_AF-A0A3D1FAH6-F1
#
_entry.id   AF-A0A3D1FAH6-F1
#
_cell.length_a   1.000
_cell.length_b   1.000
_cell.length_c   1.000
_cell.angle_alpha   90.00
_cell.angle_beta   90.00
_cell.angle_gamma   90.00
#
_symmetry.space_group_name_H-M   'P 1'
#
loop_
_entity.id
_entity.type
_entity.pdbx_description
1 polymer ?
#
loop_
_entity_poly.entity_id
_entity_poly.type
_entity_poly.pdbx_seq_one_letter_code
_entity_poly.pdbx_strand_id
1 'polypeptide(L)' 'GDTQEIIEKERVGVIVKGFNESSYRQALGEAMNLLAEGPAVRKRCRVVAENYFSLEDGAGRYLNIYKKFRAKN' A
#
# COMPACT_ATOMS: atom_id res chain seq x y z
N GLY A 1 -10.51 4.10 3.57
CA GLY A 1 -9.16 4.65 3.33
C GLY A 1 -8.66 4.13 2.00
N ASP A 2 -7.59 4.71 1.48
CA ASP A 2 -6.89 4.31 0.26
C ASP A 2 -6.12 2.98 0.39
N THR A 3 -5.90 2.50 1.62
CA THR A 3 -5.15 1.27 1.90
C THR A 3 -5.68 0.05 1.16
N GLN A 4 -7.01 -0.11 1.04
CA GLN A 4 -7.60 -1.23 0.30
C GLN A 4 -7.24 -1.17 -1.18
N GLU A 5 -7.37 0.01 -1.79
CA GLU A 5 -7.02 0.23 -3.20
C GLU A 5 -5.53 -0.02 -3.45
N ILE A 6 -4.65 0.45 -2.56
CA ILE A 6 -3.21 0.22 -2.64
C ILE A 6 -2.89 -1.28 -2.57
N ILE A 7 -3.50 -2.01 -1.63
CA ILE A 7 -3.30 -3.46 -1.46
C ILE A 7 -3.69 -4.21 -2.75
N GLU A 8 -4.85 -3.90 -3.30
CA GLU A 8 -5.40 -4.57 -4.49
C GLU A 8 -4.60 -4.22 -5.75
N LYS A 9 -4.32 -2.92 -5.98
CA LYS A 9 -3.61 -2.41 -7.15
C LYS A 9 -2.16 -2.86 -7.20
N GLU A 10 -1.46 -2.79 -6.07
CA GLU A 10 -0.04 -3.11 -5.99
C GLU A 10 0.22 -4.59 -5.65
N ARG A 11 -0.83 -5.36 -5.38
CA ARG A 11 -0.75 -6.78 -5.02
C ARG A 11 0.23 -7.03 -3.86
N VAL A 12 0.07 -6.29 -2.76
CA VAL A 12 0.96 -6.35 -1.58
C VAL A 12 0.28 -6.92 -0.33
N GLY A 13 -0.93 -7.45 -0.49
CA GLY A 13 -1.68 -8.05 0.60
C GLY A 13 -2.98 -8.66 0.11
N VAL A 14 -3.84 -9.01 1.05
CA VAL A 14 -5.15 -9.62 0.79
C VAL A 14 -6.20 -8.91 1.64
N ILE A 15 -7.38 -8.73 1.06
CA ILE A 15 -8.52 -8.09 1.71
C ILE A 15 -9.53 -9.15 2.12
N VAL A 16 -9.80 -9.25 3.42
CA VAL A 16 -10.89 -10.09 3.93
C VAL A 16 -12.21 -9.35 3.73
N LYS A 17 -13.05 -9.81 2.81
CA LYS A 17 -14.30 -9.12 2.41
C LYS A 17 -15.47 -9.31 3.39
N GLY A 18 -15.33 -10.19 4.38
CA GLY A 18 -16.37 -10.45 5.37
C GLY A 18 -15.85 -11.25 6.56
N PHE A 19 -16.52 -11.13 7.71
CA PHE A 19 -16.15 -11.83 8.94
C PHE A 19 -16.84 -13.19 9.06
N ASN A 20 -16.69 -14.02 8.04
CA ASN A 20 -17.25 -15.37 8.01
C ASN A 20 -16.21 -16.37 7.49
N GLU A 21 -16.43 -17.66 7.77
CA GLU A 21 -15.47 -18.71 7.46
C GLU A 21 -15.11 -18.76 5.96
N SER A 22 -16.09 -18.60 5.07
CA SER A 22 -15.84 -18.64 3.62
C SER A 22 -14.93 -17.49 3.17
N SER A 23 -15.14 -16.28 3.70
CA SER A 23 -14.28 -15.12 3.41
C SER A 23 -12.86 -15.32 3.92
N TYR A 24 -12.68 -15.88 5.12
CA TYR A 24 -11.36 -16.20 5.64
C TYR A 24 -10.65 -17.29 4.83
N ARG A 25 -11.39 -18.33 4.43
CA ARG A 25 -10.84 -19.42 3.60
C ARG A 25 -10.37 -18.91 2.24
N GLN A 26 -11.15 -18.04 1.60
CA GLN A 26 -10.75 -17.39 0.36
C GLN A 26 -9.49 -16.53 0.55
N ALA A 27 -9.51 -15.64 1.55
CA ALA A 27 -8.38 -14.76 1.83
C ALA A 27 -7.09 -15.54 2.16
N LEU A 28 -7.20 -16.67 2.87
CA LEU A 28 -6.07 -17.56 3.12
C LEU A 28 -5.49 -18.12 1.81
N GLY A 29 -6.34 -18.57 0.88
CA GLY A 29 -5.89 -19.05 -0.43
C GLY A 29 -5.17 -17.96 -1.23
N GLU A 30 -5.71 -16.75 -1.25
CA GLU A 30 -5.07 -15.59 -1.90
C GLU A 30 -3.73 -15.25 -1.24
N ALA A 31 -3.63 -15.34 0.09
CA ALA A 31 -2.41 -15.06 0.83
C ALA A 31 -1.33 -16.12 0.55
N MET A 32 -1.71 -17.39 0.47
CA MET A 32 -0.80 -18.48 0.11
C MET A 32 -0.25 -18.30 -1.32
N ASN A 33 -1.10 -17.92 -2.28
CA ASN A 33 -0.68 -17.62 -3.65
C ASN A 33 0.30 -16.45 -3.68
N LEU A 34 0.04 -15.40 -2.91
CA LEU A 34 0.91 -14.24 -2.81
C LEU A 34 2.28 -14.60 -2.19
N LEU A 35 2.30 -15.43 -1.14
CA LEU A 35 3.52 -15.89 -0.49
C LEU A 35 4.33 -16.84 -1.37
N ALA A 36 3.68 -17.60 -2.25
CA ALA A 36 4.35 -18.47 -3.22
C ALA A 36 5.21 -17.67 -4.23
N GLU A 37 4.98 -16.36 -4.40
CA GLU A 37 5.85 -15.47 -5.19
C GLU A 37 7.24 -15.26 -4.56
N GLY A 38 7.46 -15.69 -3.31
CA GLY A 38 8.76 -15.74 -2.67
C GLY A 38 9.36 -14.35 -2.41
N PRO A 39 10.66 -14.09 -2.71
CA PRO A 39 11.28 -12.79 -2.44
C PRO A 39 10.65 -11.61 -3.19
N ALA A 40 9.96 -11.86 -4.31
CA ALA A 40 9.36 -10.82 -5.13
C ALA A 40 8.29 -10.02 -4.37
N VAL A 41 7.44 -10.70 -3.59
CA VAL A 41 6.41 -10.02 -2.79
C VAL A 41 7.05 -9.09 -1.75
N ARG A 42 8.10 -9.54 -1.06
CA ARG A 42 8.78 -8.71 -0.04
C ARG A 42 9.37 -7.45 -0.66
N LYS A 43 10.00 -7.58 -1.82
CA LYS A 43 10.54 -6.43 -2.56
C LYS A 43 9.42 -5.46 -2.94
N ARG A 44 8.30 -5.98 -3.45
CA ARG A 44 7.13 -5.17 -3.83
C ARG A 44 6.52 -4.44 -2.63
N CYS A 45 6.32 -5.12 -1.51
CA CYS A 45 5.82 -4.49 -0.28
C CYS A 45 6.71 -3.33 0.16
N ARG A 46 8.04 -3.50 0.11
CA ARG A 46 8.96 -2.42 0.47
C ARG A 46 8.87 -1.23 -0.47
N VAL A 47 8.91 -1.47 -1.78
CA VAL A 47 8.82 -0.41 -2.79
C VAL A 47 7.50 0.37 -2.65
N VAL A 48 6.39 -0.33 -2.45
CA VAL A 48 5.07 0.29 -2.28
C VAL A 48 5.04 1.13 -0.99
N ALA A 49 5.60 0.62 0.10
CA ALA A 49 5.68 1.39 1.34
C ALA A 49 6.52 2.67 1.18
N GLU A 50 7.65 2.60 0.48
CA GLU A 50 8.48 3.76 0.18
C GLU A 50 7.73 4.77 -0.72
N ASN A 51 7.00 4.31 -1.73
CA ASN A 51 6.30 5.18 -2.67
C ASN A 51 5.08 5.89 -2.06
N TYR A 52 4.33 5.22 -1.19
CA TYR A 52 3.06 5.73 -0.67
C TYR A 52 3.17 6.30 0.75
N PHE A 53 4.11 5.81 1.55
CA PHE A 53 4.16 6.09 2.99
C PHE A 53 5.51 6.66 3.45
N SER A 54 6.39 7.08 2.53
CA SER A 54 7.63 7.76 2.89
C SER A 54 7.36 9.12 3.56
N LEU A 55 7.84 9.25 4.80
CA LEU A 55 7.75 10.50 5.55
C LEU A 55 8.60 11.61 4.90
N GLU A 56 9.78 11.26 4.39
CA GLU A 56 10.69 12.22 3.76
C GLU A 56 10.08 12.80 2.48
N ASP A 57 9.56 11.95 1.59
CA ASP A 57 8.88 12.40 0.37
C ASP A 57 7.61 13.19 0.72
N GLY A 58 6.80 12.66 1.64
CA GLY A 58 5.57 13.32 2.08
C GLY A 58 5.85 14.74 2.62
N ALA A 59 6.78 14.88 3.57
CA ALA A 59 7.16 16.17 4.13
C ALA A 59 7.71 17.12 3.07
N GLY A 60 8.56 16.64 2.16
CA GLY A 60 9.10 17.42 1.05
C GLY A 60 8.00 17.96 0.12
N ARG A 61 7.02 17.13 -0.22
CA ARG A 61 5.86 17.52 -1.05
C ARG A 61 5.01 18.59 -0.37
N TYR A 62 4.72 18.44 0.92
CA TYR A 62 4.00 19.46 1.68
C TYR A 62 4.79 20.78 1.74
N LEU A 63 6.09 20.72 2.02
CA LEU A 63 6.95 21.91 2.05
C LEU A 63 6.93 22.66 0.71
N ASN A 64 6.96 21.94 -0.40
CA ASN A 64 6.89 22.54 -1.75
C ASN A 64 5.57 23.24 -2.00
N ILE A 65 4.45 22.71 -1.49
CA ILE A 65 3.15 23.38 -1.55
C ILE A 65 3.22 24.71 -0.77
N TYR A 66 3.71 24.70 0.47
CA TYR A 66 3.84 25.92 1.27
C TYR A 66 4.74 26.97 0.63
N LYS A 67 5.88 26.56 0.05
CA LYS A 67 6.77 27.48 -0.69
C LYS A 67 6.05 28.17 -1.85
N LYS A 68 5.27 27.43 -2.64
CA LYS A 68 4.49 27.99 -3.75
C LYS A 68 3.44 29.02 -3.29
N PHE A 69 2.79 28.78 -2.16
CA PHE A 69 1.84 29.74 -1.59
C PHE A 69 2.50 30.99 -1.03
N ARG A 70 3.68 30.85 -0.40
CA ARG A 70 4.42 32.01 0.14
C ARG A 70 5.09 32.87 -0.94
N ALA A 71 5.47 32.30 -2.08
CA ALA A 71 6.09 33.04 -3.19
C ALA A 71 5.08 33.78 -4.09
N LYS A 72 3.78 33.59 -3.87
CA LYS A 72 2.68 34.26 -4.61
C LYS A 72 2.10 35.48 -3.89
N ASN A 73 2.60 35.81 -2.71
CA ASN A 73 2.32 37.03 -1.94
C ASN A 73 3.62 37.82 -1.76
#